data_AF-A0A1I7T4R6-F1
#
_entry.id   AF-A0A1I7T4R6-F1
#
_cell.length_a   1.000
_cell.length_b   1.000
_cell.length_c   1.000
_cell.angle_alpha   90.00
_cell.angle_beta   90.00
_cell.angle_gamma   90.00
#
_symmetry.space_group_name_H-M   'P 1'
#
loop_
_entity.id
_entity.type
_entity.pdbx_description
1 polymer ?
#
loop_
_entity_poly.entity_id
_entity_poly.type
_entity_poly.pdbx_seq_one_letter_code
_entity_poly.pdbx_strand_id
1 'polypeptide(L)'
;MLRLLERKREESIWEEKYSQASAIDESVKELKSREAGLRELIIEREDALKTNDLIAAQRSKDRFDKNMSDALHLPTIRGFFDEEEVLGITFLFFFILNFCS
;
A
#
# COMPACT_ATOMS: atom_id res chain seq x y z
N MET A 1 -42.74 0.45 -19.94
CA MET A 1 -42.22 0.63 -18.57
C MET A 1 -40.96 -0.18 -18.27
N LEU A 2 -40.82 -1.42 -18.76
CA LEU A 2 -39.60 -2.25 -18.58
C LEU A 2 -38.29 -1.55 -19.01
N ARG A 3 -38.23 -0.94 -20.20
CA ARG A 3 -37.03 -0.22 -20.71
C ARG A 3 -36.56 0.95 -19.83
N LEU A 4 -37.46 1.56 -19.06
CA LEU A 4 -37.12 2.68 -18.17
C LEU A 4 -36.49 2.20 -16.86
N LEU A 5 -36.94 1.05 -16.36
CA LEU A 5 -36.40 0.40 -15.18
C LEU A 5 -35.03 -0.24 -15.48
N GLU A 6 -34.87 -0.83 -16.67
CA GLU A 6 -33.58 -1.37 -17.15
C GLU A 6 -32.51 -0.27 -17.26
N ARG A 7 -32.86 0.87 -17.85
CA ARG A 7 -31.95 2.03 -17.96
C ARG A 7 -31.58 2.62 -16.59
N LYS A 8 -32.52 2.76 -15.65
CA LYS A 8 -32.21 3.21 -14.29
C LYS A 8 -31.32 2.22 -13.53
N ARG A 9 -31.49 0.92 -13.79
CA ARG A 9 -30.61 -0.12 -13.24
C ARG A 9 -29.20 -0.01 -13.80
N GLU A 10 -29.06 0.21 -15.11
CA GLU A 10 -27.76 0.44 -15.75
C GLU A 10 -27.09 1.71 -15.23
N GLU A 11 -27.83 2.82 -15.10
CA GLU A 11 -27.33 4.07 -14.50
C GLU A 11 -26.82 3.86 -13.07
N SER A 12 -27.57 3.14 -12.24
CA SER A 12 -27.18 2.81 -10.86
C SER A 12 -25.93 1.92 -10.80
N ILE A 13 -25.80 0.96 -11.70
CA ILE A 13 -24.60 0.10 -11.77
C ILE A 13 -23.39 0.93 -12.22
N TRP A 14 -23.58 1.86 -13.14
CA TRP A 14 -22.51 2.77 -13.56
C TRP A 14 -22.05 3.69 -12.44
N GLU A 15 -22.99 4.24 -11.67
CA GLU A 15 -22.70 5.11 -10.54
C GLU A 15 -21.95 4.37 -9.42
N GLU A 16 -22.37 3.15 -9.10
CA GLU A 16 -21.70 2.29 -8.12
C GLU A 16 -20.27 1.91 -8.58
N LYS A 17 -20.11 1.48 -9.83
CA LYS A 17 -18.78 1.14 -10.39
C LYS A 17 -17.86 2.35 -10.47
N TYR A 18 -18.39 3.52 -10.79
CA TYR A 18 -17.61 4.75 -10.85
C TYR A 18 -17.17 5.19 -9.45
N SER A 19 -18.05 5.08 -8.45
CA SER A 19 -17.71 5.35 -7.05
C SER A 19 -16.61 4.40 -6.54
N GLN A 20 -16.73 3.10 -6.82
CA GLN A 20 -15.69 2.12 -6.49
C GLN A 20 -14.35 2.44 -7.19
N ALA A 21 -14.38 2.75 -8.49
CA ALA A 21 -13.18 3.12 -9.23
C ALA A 21 -12.51 4.40 -8.68
N SER A 22 -13.31 5.39 -8.26
CA SER A 22 -12.81 6.61 -7.62
C SER A 22 -12.13 6.31 -6.29
N ALA A 23 -12.73 5.46 -5.45
CA ALA A 23 -12.13 5.05 -4.17
C ALA A 23 -10.81 4.28 -4.36
N ILE A 24 -10.71 3.46 -5.41
CA ILE A 24 -9.47 2.77 -5.79
C ILE A 24 -8.42 3.78 -6.27
N ASP A 25 -8.78 4.77 -7.08
CA ASP A 25 -7.82 5.77 -7.56
C ASP A 25 -7.26 6.62 -6.39
N GLU A 26 -8.10 6.96 -5.42
CA GLU A 26 -7.68 7.65 -4.19
C GLU A 26 -6.73 6.79 -3.34
N SER A 27 -7.05 5.52 -3.12
CA SER A 27 -6.18 4.62 -2.35
C SER A 27 -4.84 4.37 -3.05
N VAL A 28 -4.83 4.25 -4.39
CA VAL A 28 -3.60 4.12 -5.18
C VAL A 28 -2.73 5.39 -5.10
N LYS A 29 -3.34 6.58 -5.18
CA LYS A 29 -2.59 7.84 -5.00
C LYS A 29 -1.96 7.93 -3.61
N GLU A 30 -2.71 7.55 -2.58
CA GLU A 30 -2.21 7.53 -1.21
C GLU A 30 -1.03 6.55 -1.05
N LEU A 31 -1.17 5.33 -1.58
CA LEU A 31 -0.09 4.33 -1.57
C LEU A 31 1.16 4.83 -2.31
N LYS A 32 1.01 5.42 -3.50
CA LYS A 32 2.14 5.98 -4.27
C LYS A 32 2.86 7.11 -3.53
N SER A 33 2.13 7.97 -2.84
CA SER A 33 2.74 9.05 -2.06
C SER A 33 3.62 8.52 -0.92
N ARG A 34 3.23 7.38 -0.34
CA ARG A 34 3.94 6.71 0.76
C ARG A 34 5.08 5.84 0.27
N GLU A 35 4.95 5.26 -0.93
CA GLU A 35 6.01 4.47 -1.59
C GLU A 35 7.32 5.24 -1.69
N ALA A 36 7.26 6.55 -1.98
CA ALA A 36 8.43 7.41 -2.06
C ALA A 36 9.25 7.42 -0.76
N GLY A 37 8.59 7.60 0.39
CA GLY A 37 9.26 7.59 1.69
C GLY A 37 9.80 6.22 2.09
N LEU A 38 9.10 5.14 1.71
CA LEU A 38 9.59 3.78 1.92
C LEU A 38 10.84 3.47 1.07
N ARG A 39 10.89 3.94 -0.18
CA ARG A 39 12.07 3.82 -1.04
C ARG A 39 13.29 4.55 -0.48
N GLU A 40 13.11 5.75 0.05
CA GLU A 40 14.20 6.50 0.68
C GLU A 40 14.82 5.74 1.86
N LEU A 41 13.99 5.11 2.70
CA LEU A 41 14.47 4.31 3.83
C LEU A 41 15.27 3.07 3.39
N ILE A 42 14.94 2.48 2.24
CA ILE A 42 15.73 1.38 1.65
C ILE A 42 17.11 1.90 1.23
N ILE A 43 17.17 3.05 0.55
CA ILE A 43 18.43 3.67 0.12
C ILE A 43 19.30 4.03 1.32
N GLU A 44 18.72 4.67 2.35
CA GLU A 44 19.43 4.99 3.60
C GLU A 44 20.05 3.74 4.23
N ARG A 45 19.30 2.63 4.23
CA ARG A 45 19.78 1.36 4.77
C ARG A 45 20.90 0.79 3.93
N GLU A 46 20.79 0.79 2.60
CA GLU A 46 21.85 0.33 1.71
C GLU A 46 23.15 1.14 1.90
N ASP A 47 23.06 2.46 2.02
CA ASP A 47 24.23 3.31 2.23
C ASP A 47 24.86 3.12 3.62
N ALA A 48 24.04 2.90 4.64
CA ALA A 48 24.51 2.50 5.97
C ALA A 48 25.23 1.14 5.94
N LEU A 49 24.71 0.16 5.19
CA LEU A 49 25.34 -1.14 5.02
C LEU A 49 26.68 -1.03 4.27
N LYS A 50 26.75 -0.21 3.21
CA LYS A 50 28.01 0.05 2.48
C LYS A 50 29.08 0.69 3.37
N THR A 51 28.68 1.52 4.32
CA THR A 51 29.57 2.19 5.29
C THR A 51 29.81 1.35 6.55
N ASN A 52 29.24 0.14 6.63
CA ASN A 52 29.30 -0.78 7.76
C ASN A 52 28.71 -0.21 9.06
N ASP A 53 27.85 0.81 8.97
CA ASP A 53 27.08 1.34 10.11
C ASP A 53 25.81 0.53 10.31
N LEU A 54 25.96 -0.59 11.02
CA LEU A 54 24.87 -1.52 11.32
C LEU A 54 23.78 -0.89 12.19
N ILE A 55 24.11 0.13 13.00
CA ILE A 55 23.14 0.81 13.87
C ILE A 55 22.22 1.68 13.02
N ALA A 56 22.78 2.45 12.08
CA ALA A 56 21.99 3.23 11.14
C ALA A 56 21.13 2.33 10.24
N ALA A 57 21.69 1.23 9.73
CA ALA A 57 20.96 0.27 8.91
C ALA A 57 19.76 -0.34 9.66
N GLN A 58 19.93 -0.69 10.94
CA GLN A 58 18.85 -1.21 11.77
C GLN A 58 17.76 -0.15 12.03
N ARG A 59 18.14 1.10 12.31
CA ARG A 59 17.18 2.20 12.51
C ARG A 59 16.33 2.50 11.28
N SER A 60 16.91 2.44 10.08
CA SER A 60 16.15 2.65 8.85
C SER A 60 15.22 1.47 8.55
N LYS A 61 15.61 0.24 8.90
CA LYS A 61 14.71 -0.93 8.88
C LYS A 61 13.53 -0.77 9.84
N ASP A 62 13.78 -0.40 11.10
CA ASP A 62 12.71 -0.24 12.10
C ASP A 62 11.69 0.84 11.68
N ARG A 63 12.18 1.93 11.07
CA ARG A 63 11.34 2.99 10.51
C ARG A 63 10.53 2.51 9.30
N PHE A 64 11.12 1.68 8.45
CA PHE A 64 10.42 1.08 7.32
C PHE A 64 9.26 0.20 7.81
N ASP A 65 9.53 -0.71 8.74
CA ASP A 65 8.53 -1.67 9.25
C ASP A 65 7.34 -0.92 9.90
N LYS A 66 7.63 0.14 10.67
CA LYS A 66 6.59 0.99 11.25
C LYS A 66 5.77 1.73 10.18
N ASN A 67 6.43 2.38 9.22
CA ASN A 67 5.74 3.13 8.17
C ASN A 67 4.88 2.22 7.27
N MET A 68 5.33 0.99 7.03
CA MET A 68 4.59 -0.01 6.27
C MET A 68 3.36 -0.50 7.03
N SER A 69 3.50 -0.81 8.32
CA SER A 69 2.36 -1.19 9.17
C SER A 69 1.32 -0.05 9.25
N ASP A 70 1.77 1.19 9.45
CA ASP A 70 0.90 2.36 9.48
C ASP A 70 0.17 2.59 8.14
N ALA A 71 0.81 2.27 7.01
CA ALA A 71 0.20 2.37 5.68
C ALA A 71 -0.89 1.30 5.44
N LEU A 72 -0.68 0.09 5.93
CA LEU A 72 -1.63 -1.03 5.73
C LEU A 72 -2.88 -0.90 6.61
N HIS A 73 -2.80 -0.13 7.70
CA HIS A 73 -3.93 0.08 8.63
C HIS A 73 -4.82 1.29 8.30
N LEU A 74 -4.55 2.01 7.20
CA LEU A 74 -5.37 3.17 6.82
C LEU A 74 -6.80 2.75 6.43
N PRO A 75 -7.83 3.52 6.84
CA PRO A 75 -9.22 3.22 6.50
C PRO A 75 -9.47 3.13 4.98
N THR A 76 -8.77 3.95 4.20
CA THR A 76 -8.81 4.01 2.73
C THR A 76 -8.23 2.78 2.06
N ILE A 77 -7.32 2.06 2.73
CA ILE A 77 -6.60 0.89 2.17
C ILE A 77 -7.15 -0.42 2.75
N ARG A 78 -7.53 -0.41 4.04
CA ARG A 78 -8.11 -1.56 4.74
C ARG A 78 -9.41 -2.06 4.12
N GLY A 79 -10.17 -1.19 3.45
CA GLY A 79 -11.38 -1.60 2.72
C GLY A 79 -11.12 -2.40 1.45
N PHE A 80 -9.87 -2.46 0.96
CA PHE A 80 -9.49 -3.12 -0.29
C PHE A 80 -8.69 -4.41 -0.12
N PHE A 81 -8.09 -4.63 1.05
CA PHE A 81 -7.26 -5.81 1.31
C PHE A 81 -7.84 -6.64 2.45
N ASP A 82 -7.92 -7.95 2.24
CA ASP A 82 -8.23 -8.89 3.31
C ASP A 82 -7.02 -9.06 4.25
N GLU A 83 -7.26 -9.49 5.50
CA GLU A 83 -6.19 -9.64 6.51
C GLU A 83 -5.06 -10.58 6.05
N GLU A 84 -5.40 -11.60 5.26
CA GLU A 84 -4.44 -12.55 4.67
C GLU A 84 -3.55 -11.88 3.60
N GLU A 85 -4.10 -10.97 2.81
CA GLU A 85 -3.34 -10.22 1.81
C GLU A 85 -2.39 -9.21 2.46
N VAL A 86 -2.85 -8.54 3.54
CA VAL A 86 -2.01 -7.65 4.34
C VAL A 86 -0.82 -8.40 4.95
N LEU A 87 -1.06 -9.59 5.49
CA LEU A 87 -0.01 -10.46 6.02
C LEU A 87 0.97 -10.90 4.91
N GLY A 88 0.45 -11.32 3.75
CA GLY A 88 1.26 -11.72 2.60
C GLY A 88 2.16 -10.60 2.09
N ILE A 89 1.64 -9.38 1.98
CA ILE A 89 2.40 -8.19 1.57
C ILE A 89 3.49 -7.89 2.60
N THR A 90 3.15 -7.91 3.89
CA THR A 90 4.11 -7.65 4.97
C THR A 90 5.25 -8.68 4.97
N PHE A 91 4.92 -9.95 4.74
CA PHE A 91 5.91 -11.03 4.66
C PHE A 91 6.82 -10.90 3.43
N LEU A 92 6.27 -10.53 2.27
CA LEU A 92 7.05 -10.29 1.06
C LEU A 92 8.07 -9.17 1.27
N PHE A 93 7.65 -8.04 1.87
CA PHE A 93 8.55 -6.93 2.17
C PHE A 93 9.62 -7.30 3.20
N PHE A 94 9.24 -8.03 4.25
CA PHE A 94 10.20 -8.56 5.22
C PHE A 94 11.25 -9.45 4.53
N PHE A 95 10.83 -10.30 3.60
CA PHE A 95 11.74 -11.17 2.86
C PHE A 95 12.72 -10.36 2.00
N ILE A 96 12.21 -9.39 1.23
CA ILE A 96 13.04 -8.51 0.38
C ILE A 96 14.07 -7.75 1.24
N LEU A 97 13.64 -7.18 2.36
CA LEU A 97 14.53 -6.42 3.23
C LEU A 97 15.60 -7.27 3.91
N ASN A 98 15.28 -8.51 4.31
CA ASN A 98 16.23 -9.32 5.07
C ASN A 98 17.10 -10.24 4.21
N PHE A 99 16.68 -10.57 2.99
CA PHE A 99 17.32 -11.63 2.20
C PHE A 99 17.72 -11.22 0.77
N CYS A 100 17.32 -10.06 0.26
CA CYS A 100 17.69 -9.60 -1.10
C CYS A 100 18.83 -8.57 -1.16
N SER A 101 19.54 -8.31 -0.06
CA SER A 101 20.68 -7.37 -0.02
C SER A 101 22.03 -8.08 -0.13
#